data_AF-A0A4Q5M5A9-F1
#
_entry.id   AF-A0A4Q5M5A9-F1
#
_cell.length_a   1.000
_cell.length_b   1.000
_cell.length_c   1.000
_cell.angle_alpha   90.00
_cell.angle_beta   90.00
_cell.angle_gamma   90.00
#
_symmetry.space_group_name_H-M   'P 1'
#
loop_
_entity.id
_entity.type
_entity.pdbx_description
1 polymer ?
#
loop_
_entity_poly.entity_id
_entity_poly.type
_entity_poly.pdbx_seq_one_letter_code
_entity_poly.pdbx_strand_id
1 'polypeptide(L)' 'MKNMAGKITGFIIGMAGFLFLFKILVIDRTSPDDELAPGAVVIISVISGLLFGFVGNLIQNYFRKSRV' A
#
# COMPACT_ATOMS: atom_id res chain seq x y z
N MET A 1 22.45 -7.02 -8.89
CA MET A 1 21.06 -7.31 -8.48
C MET A 1 20.17 -6.14 -8.88
N LYS A 2 19.01 -6.37 -9.51
CA LYS A 2 18.07 -5.30 -9.84
C LYS A 2 17.61 -4.65 -8.54
N ASN A 3 17.84 -3.35 -8.37
CA ASN A 3 17.55 -2.67 -7.11
C ASN A 3 16.03 -2.65 -6.88
N MET A 4 15.51 -3.65 -6.14
CA MET A 4 14.07 -3.82 -5.88
C MET A 4 13.54 -2.90 -4.78
N ALA A 5 14.39 -2.02 -4.23
CA ALA A 5 14.04 -1.12 -3.14
C ALA A 5 12.75 -0.32 -3.41
N GLY A 6 12.59 0.28 -4.60
CA GLY A 6 11.38 1.06 -4.92
C GLY A 6 10.09 0.23 -4.95
N LYS A 7 10.17 -1.04 -5.36
CA LYS A 7 9.03 -1.98 -5.31
C LYS A 7 8.64 -2.31 -3.88
N ILE A 8 9.62 -2.69 -3.06
CA ILE A 8 9.39 -3.13 -1.69
C ILE A 8 8.92 -1.96 -0.83
N THR A 9 9.60 -0.81 -0.91
CA THR A 9 9.21 0.39 -0.19
C THR A 9 7.83 0.89 -0.62
N GLY A 10 7.55 0.92 -1.93
CA GLY A 10 6.22 1.25 -2.44
C GLY A 10 5.15 0.31 -1.89
N PHE A 11 5.39 -1.00 -1.91
CA PHE A 11 4.46 -1.99 -1.39
C PHE A 11 4.15 -1.79 0.10
N ILE A 12 5.19 -1.65 0.91
CA ILE A 12 5.05 -1.45 2.36
C ILE A 12 4.28 -0.16 2.65
N ILE A 13 4.61 0.94 1.97
CA ILE A 13 3.92 2.22 2.15
C ILE A 13 2.45 2.11 1.75
N GLY A 14 2.13 1.46 0.62
CA GLY A 14 0.73 1.30 0.17
C GLY A 14 -0.09 0.44 1.12
N MET A 15 0.47 -0.68 1.58
CA MET A 15 -0.22 -1.59 2.51
C MET A 15 -0.41 -0.94 3.88
N ALA A 16 0.67 -0.40 4.47
CA ALA A 16 0.60 0.25 5.77
C ALA A 16 -0.25 1.52 5.74
N GLY A 17 -0.15 2.31 4.67
CA GLY A 17 -0.95 3.52 4.47
C GLY A 17 -2.44 3.21 4.35
N PHE A 18 -2.80 2.18 3.59
CA PHE A 18 -4.20 1.74 3.53
C PHE A 18 -4.72 1.29 4.89
N LEU A 19 -4.00 0.43 5.61
CA LEU A 19 -4.42 -0.06 6.92
C LEU A 19 -4.56 1.06 7.95
N PHE A 20 -3.63 2.02 7.93
CA PHE A 20 -3.67 3.20 8.79
C PHE A 20 -4.91 4.05 8.53
N LEU A 21 -5.20 4.35 7.25
CA LEU A 21 -6.39 5.11 6.86
C LEU A 21 -7.67 4.34 7.16
N PHE A 22 -7.69 3.03 6.91
CA PHE A 22 -8.83 2.18 7.22
C PHE A 22 -9.16 2.21 8.71
N LYS A 23 -8.14 2.15 9.58
CA LYS A 23 -8.33 2.26 11.02
C LYS A 23 -8.98 3.60 11.42
N ILE A 24 -8.43 4.71 10.95
CA ILE A 24 -8.86 6.06 11.36
C ILE A 24 -10.24 6.43 10.78
N LEU A 25 -10.51 6.03 9.54
CA LEU A 25 -11.72 6.44 8.82
C LEU A 25 -12.88 5.48 9.01
N VAL A 26 -12.60 4.18 9.16
CA VAL A 26 -13.63 3.14 9.27
C VAL A 26 -13.72 2.66 10.72
N ILE A 27 -12.69 1.99 11.24
CA ILE A 27 -12.76 1.32 12.56
C ILE A 27 -13.13 2.29 13.68
N ASP A 28 -12.52 3.48 13.74
CA ASP A 28 -12.83 4.47 14.79
C ASP A 28 -14.26 5.06 14.68
N ARG A 29 -14.97 4.82 13.57
CA ARG A 29 -16.30 5.39 13.26
C ARG A 29 -17.41 4.34 13.15
N THR A 30 -17.09 3.06 13.00
CA THR A 30 -18.06 1.96 12.93
C THR A 30 -18.25 1.29 14.28
N SER A 31 -19.51 0.95 14.62
CA SER A 31 -19.80 0.09 15.77
C SER A 31 -19.23 -1.31 15.55
N PRO A 32 -18.89 -2.04 16.62
CA PRO A 32 -18.33 -3.41 16.53
C PRO A 32 -19.19 -4.38 15.74
N ASP A 33 -20.51 -4.17 15.71
CA ASP A 33 -21.47 -5.03 15.00
C ASP A 33 -21.48 -4.79 13.47
N ASP A 34 -20.96 -3.64 13.02
CA ASP A 34 -20.89 -3.22 11.61
C ASP A 34 -19.46 -3.27 11.05
N GLU A 35 -18.53 -3.93 11.75
CA GLU A 35 -17.16 -4.05 11.27
C GLU A 35 -17.08 -4.82 9.95
N LEU A 36 -16.36 -4.23 8.99
CA LEU A 36 -16.08 -4.88 7.72
C LEU A 36 -15.34 -6.20 7.96
N ALA A 37 -15.74 -7.26 7.23
CA ALA A 37 -15.14 -8.58 7.34
C ALA A 37 -13.59 -8.49 7.27
N PRO A 38 -12.86 -8.90 8.32
CA PRO A 38 -11.42 -8.71 8.41
C PRO A 38 -10.64 -9.26 7.20
N GLY A 39 -11.10 -10.37 6.63
CA GLY A 39 -10.50 -10.95 5.42
C GLY A 39 -10.56 -10.04 4.19
N ALA A 40 -11.66 -9.30 4.00
CA ALA A 40 -11.79 -8.37 2.88
C ALA A 40 -10.79 -7.20 3.02
N VAL A 41 -10.62 -6.68 4.24
CA VAL A 41 -9.69 -5.60 4.54
C VAL A 41 -8.24 -6.01 4.22
N VAL A 42 -7.84 -7.22 4.61
CA VAL A 42 -6.51 -7.75 4.29
C VAL A 42 -6.31 -7.85 2.78
N ILE A 43 -7.28 -8.41 2.04
CA ILE A 43 -7.18 -8.54 0.57
C ILE A 43 -7.01 -7.16 -0.07
N ILE A 44 -7.84 -6.19 0.30
CA ILE A 44 -7.75 -4.82 -0.23
C ILE A 44 -6.40 -4.19 0.13
N SER A 45 -5.91 -4.38 1.36
CA SER A 45 -4.61 -3.85 1.77
C SER A 45 -3.45 -4.38 0.94
N VAL A 46 -3.49 -5.67 0.57
CA VAL A 46 -2.47 -6.30 -0.27
C VAL A 46 -2.56 -5.77 -1.70
N ILE A 47 -3.77 -5.60 -2.25
CA ILE A 47 -3.98 -5.00 -3.57
C ILE A 47 -3.44 -3.55 -3.60
N SER A 48 -3.77 -2.74 -2.58
CA SER A 48 -3.23 -1.38 -2.44
C SER A 48 -1.70 -1.39 -2.35
N GLY A 49 -1.12 -2.30 -1.59
CA GLY A 49 0.33 -2.51 -1.56
C GLY A 49 0.89 -2.81 -2.94
N LEU A 50 0.31 -3.75 -3.69
CA LEU A 50 0.79 -4.11 -5.03
C LEU A 50 0.76 -2.91 -5.99
N LEU A 51 -0.30 -2.11 -5.97
CA LEU A 51 -0.43 -0.90 -6.78
C LEU A 51 0.67 0.11 -6.44
N PHE A 52 0.90 0.38 -5.16
CA PHE A 52 1.96 1.31 -4.75
C PHE A 52 3.36 0.75 -5.01
N GLY A 53 3.57 -0.57 -4.91
CA GLY A 53 4.82 -1.21 -5.31
C GLY A 53 5.11 -1.04 -6.80
N PHE A 54 4.07 -1.10 -7.64
CA PHE A 54 4.17 -0.80 -9.06
C PHE A 54 4.53 0.67 -9.32
N VAL A 55 3.85 1.60 -8.65
CA VAL A 55 4.14 3.05 -8.73
C VAL A 55 5.55 3.35 -8.23
N GLY A 56 5.97 2.78 -7.11
CA GLY A 56 7.33 2.93 -6.56
C GLY A 56 8.41 2.45 -7.52
N ASN A 57 8.15 1.35 -8.25
CA ASN A 57 9.03 0.90 -9.33
C ASN A 57 9.07 1.88 -10.51
N LEU A 58 7.93 2.42 -10.93
CA LEU A 58 7.86 3.42 -12.00
C LEU A 58 8.67 4.66 -11.63
N ILE A 59 8.46 5.19 -10.42
CA ILE A 59 9.18 6.35 -9.88
C ILE A 59 10.69 6.07 -9.82
N GLN A 60 11.09 4.92 -9.29
CA GLN A 60 12.50 4.54 -9.20
C GLN A 60 13.16 4.45 -10.59
N ASN A 61 12.45 3.89 -11.58
CA ASN A 61 12.96 3.80 -12.96
C ASN A 61 13.03 5.17 -13.63
N TYR A 62 12.06 6.06 -13.38
CA TYR A 62 12.07 7.44 -13.87
C TYR A 62 13.28 8.20 -13.35
N PHE A 63 13.51 8.20 -12.04
CA PHE A 63 14.68 8.86 -11.44
C PHE A 63 16.00 8.24 -11.91
N ARG A 64 16.07 6.92 -12.10
CA ARG A 64 17.27 6.29 -12.66
C ARG A 64 17.55 6.76 -14.08
N LYS A 65 16.51 6.89 -14.92
CA LYS A 65 16.64 7.40 -16.29
C LYS A 65 17.02 8.87 -16.32
N SER A 66 16.54 9.67 -15.36
CA SER A 66 16.86 11.10 -15.25
C SER A 66 18.26 11.38 -14.70
N ARG A 67 18.95 10.38 -14.12
CA ARG A 67 20.30 10.50 -13.54
C ARG A 67 21.40 10.00 -14.48
N VAL A 68 21.03 9.50 -15.67
CA VAL A 68 21.91 9.14 -16.79
C VAL A 68 21.77 10.22 -17.85
#